data_AF-A0A1V4WQ13-F1
#
_entry.id   AF-A0A1V4WQ13-F1
#
_cell.length_a   1.000
_cell.length_b   1.000
_cell.length_c   1.000
_cell.angle_alpha   90.00
_cell.angle_beta   90.00
_cell.angle_gamma   90.00
#
_symmetry.space_group_name_H-M   'P 1'
#
loop_
_entity.id
_entity.type
_entity.pdbx_description
1 polymer ?
#
loop_
_entity_poly.entity_id
_entity_poly.type
_entity_poly.pdbx_seq_one_letter_code
_entity_poly.pdbx_strand_id
1 'polypeptide(L)'
;MNLKAIQKICYGVYIISSKMDGKVNGQIANTAFQITSDPPTLAVSINKQNLTHKYIASSRVFTVSILSRFAPMTLIGKFGFKSGRDIDKFADTGHRMGTTGAPVVLENTVGYLECEVLSATDVGTHTVFIGKVVDCDVLGDAEPMTYAYYHTVKGGKSPKTAPTYVQEDSRPAGPVDTGKYVCNACGWVYDPAEGVPQIGIAPGTRFEDLPETFTCPICNAAKNEFSKV
;
A
#
# COMPACT_ATOMS: atom_id res chain seq x y z
N MET A 1 -11.30 12.88 -16.52
CA MET A 1 -11.54 12.03 -15.34
C MET A 1 -10.41 12.22 -14.34
N ASN A 2 -10.71 12.47 -13.06
CA ASN A 2 -9.68 12.63 -12.02
C ASN A 2 -9.31 11.27 -11.39
N LEU A 3 -8.25 10.65 -11.91
CA LEU A 3 -7.81 9.32 -11.46
C LEU A 3 -7.24 9.29 -10.03
N LYS A 4 -6.97 10.46 -9.41
CA LYS A 4 -6.52 10.52 -8.00
C LYS A 4 -7.56 9.97 -7.03
N ALA A 5 -8.84 9.94 -7.41
CA ALA A 5 -9.90 9.34 -6.58
C ALA A 5 -9.65 7.86 -6.28
N ILE A 6 -9.01 7.11 -7.20
CA ILE A 6 -8.68 5.68 -7.00
C ILE A 6 -7.71 5.50 -5.82
N GLN A 7 -6.81 6.45 -5.61
CA GLN A 7 -5.84 6.42 -4.50
C GLN A 7 -6.50 6.67 -3.12
N LYS A 8 -7.77 7.07 -3.08
CA LYS A 8 -8.53 7.23 -1.83
C LYS A 8 -9.18 5.93 -1.36
N ILE A 9 -9.14 4.86 -2.16
CA ILE A 9 -9.62 3.54 -1.74
C ILE A 9 -8.67 2.96 -0.68
N CYS A 10 -9.23 2.47 0.42
CA CYS A 10 -8.46 1.86 1.50
C CYS A 10 -8.17 0.39 1.23
N TYR A 11 -6.96 -0.03 1.57
CA TYR A 11 -6.51 -1.41 1.46
C TYR A 11 -5.66 -1.79 2.66
N GLY A 12 -5.63 -3.09 2.98
CA GLY A 12 -4.58 -3.67 3.81
C GLY A 12 -3.30 -3.94 3.01
N VAL A 13 -2.30 -4.53 3.67
CA VAL A 13 -1.10 -5.08 3.04
C VAL A 13 -0.99 -6.55 3.43
N TYR A 14 -0.86 -7.41 2.43
CA TYR A 14 -0.92 -8.85 2.59
C TYR A 14 0.25 -9.52 1.88
N ILE A 15 0.68 -10.68 2.37
CA ILE A 15 1.44 -11.63 1.56
C ILE A 15 0.46 -12.67 1.01
N ILE A 16 0.37 -12.76 -0.31
CA ILE A 16 -0.42 -13.78 -1.02
C ILE A 16 0.53 -14.88 -1.48
N SER A 17 0.32 -16.11 -1.05
CA SER A 17 1.19 -17.24 -1.38
C SER A 17 0.45 -18.40 -2.01
N SER A 18 1.19 -19.26 -2.70
CA SER A 18 0.67 -20.46 -3.35
C SER A 18 1.81 -21.46 -3.60
N LYS A 19 1.48 -22.62 -4.16
CA LYS A 19 2.42 -23.70 -4.49
C LYS A 19 2.31 -24.15 -5.94
N MET A 20 3.33 -24.82 -6.44
CA MET A 20 3.32 -25.51 -7.73
C MET A 20 4.46 -26.53 -7.74
N ASP A 21 4.20 -27.79 -8.11
CA ASP A 21 5.21 -28.85 -8.26
C ASP A 21 6.17 -28.98 -7.06
N GLY A 22 5.62 -28.99 -5.83
CA GLY A 22 6.39 -29.09 -4.59
C GLY A 22 7.16 -27.82 -4.19
N LYS A 23 7.12 -26.77 -5.00
CA LYS A 23 7.71 -25.46 -4.70
C LYS A 23 6.67 -24.49 -4.18
N VAL A 24 7.12 -23.50 -3.44
CA VAL A 24 6.29 -22.45 -2.84
C VAL A 24 6.75 -21.06 -3.29
N ASN A 25 5.80 -20.14 -3.41
CA ASN A 25 6.10 -18.75 -3.74
C ASN A 25 4.98 -17.83 -3.22
N GLY A 26 5.31 -16.54 -3.03
CA GLY A 26 4.36 -15.54 -2.58
C GLY A 26 4.75 -14.14 -3.03
N GLN A 27 3.82 -13.20 -2.91
CA GLN A 27 4.06 -11.78 -3.23
C GLN A 27 3.36 -10.87 -2.23
N ILE A 28 3.80 -9.62 -2.15
CA ILE A 28 2.97 -8.56 -1.55
C ILE A 28 1.79 -8.27 -2.48
N ALA A 29 0.60 -8.11 -1.90
CA ALA A 29 -0.57 -7.54 -2.55
C ALA A 29 -1.34 -6.69 -1.55
N ASN A 30 -2.02 -5.66 -2.04
CA ASN A 30 -2.97 -4.86 -1.25
C ASN A 30 -4.42 -5.15 -1.64
N THR A 31 -4.65 -5.68 -2.84
CA THR A 31 -6.00 -5.94 -3.36
C THR A 31 -6.45 -7.33 -2.94
N ALA A 32 -6.90 -7.43 -1.69
CA ALA A 32 -7.61 -8.58 -1.13
C ALA A 32 -8.79 -8.11 -0.28
N PHE A 33 -9.96 -8.73 -0.46
CA PHE A 33 -11.18 -8.37 0.27
C PHE A 33 -12.18 -9.54 0.30
N GLN A 34 -13.00 -9.60 1.35
CA GLN A 34 -14.08 -10.57 1.47
C GLN A 34 -15.22 -10.24 0.51
N ILE A 35 -15.82 -11.26 -0.13
CA ILE A 35 -16.95 -11.10 -1.04
C ILE A 35 -18.25 -11.56 -0.38
N THR A 36 -18.26 -12.74 0.25
CA THR A 36 -19.45 -13.31 0.92
C THR A 36 -19.12 -13.81 2.32
N SER A 37 -20.15 -13.87 3.17
CA SER A 37 -20.08 -14.46 4.52
C SER A 37 -20.50 -15.92 4.57
N ASP A 38 -21.42 -16.37 3.70
CA ASP A 38 -21.90 -17.75 3.66
C ASP A 38 -22.05 -18.27 2.21
N PRO A 39 -21.18 -19.22 1.76
CA PRO A 39 -19.93 -19.59 2.42
C PRO A 39 -18.96 -18.38 2.47
N PRO A 40 -17.98 -18.35 3.39
CA PRO A 40 -16.99 -17.28 3.40
C PRO A 40 -16.12 -17.34 2.13
N THR A 41 -16.05 -16.24 1.40
CA THR A 41 -15.21 -16.13 0.18
C THR A 41 -14.38 -14.87 0.14
N LEU A 42 -13.22 -14.96 -0.51
CA LEU A 42 -12.24 -13.88 -0.65
C LEU A 42 -11.87 -13.68 -2.12
N ALA A 43 -11.73 -12.43 -2.55
CA ALA A 43 -11.10 -12.06 -3.81
C ALA A 43 -9.67 -11.59 -3.61
N VAL A 44 -8.77 -12.00 -4.51
CA VAL A 44 -7.43 -11.43 -4.67
C VAL A 44 -7.19 -11.07 -6.13
N SER A 45 -6.63 -9.88 -6.39
CA SER A 45 -6.28 -9.45 -7.76
C SER A 45 -4.76 -9.55 -7.98
N ILE A 46 -4.36 -10.44 -8.88
CA ILE A 46 -2.94 -10.78 -9.07
C ILE A 46 -2.55 -10.57 -10.54
N ASN A 47 -1.44 -9.85 -10.74
CA ASN A 47 -0.92 -9.55 -12.06
C ASN A 47 -0.40 -10.81 -12.76
N LYS A 48 -0.75 -10.98 -14.04
CA LYS A 48 -0.41 -12.16 -14.84
C LYS A 48 1.11 -12.37 -15.03
N GLN A 49 1.92 -11.34 -14.82
CA GLN A 49 3.39 -11.44 -14.92
C GLN A 49 4.03 -12.05 -13.65
N ASN A 50 3.35 -11.98 -12.51
CA ASN A 50 3.92 -12.41 -11.24
C ASN A 50 3.97 -13.95 -11.17
N LEU A 51 5.04 -14.49 -10.55
CA LEU A 51 5.15 -15.95 -10.40
C LEU A 51 4.01 -16.53 -9.56
N THR A 52 3.55 -15.76 -8.56
CA THR A 52 2.44 -16.14 -7.69
C THR A 52 1.16 -16.35 -8.48
N HIS A 53 0.90 -15.54 -9.52
CA HIS A 53 -0.25 -15.76 -10.42
C HIS A 53 -0.22 -17.14 -11.05
N LYS A 54 0.93 -17.52 -11.65
CA LYS A 54 1.11 -18.85 -12.26
C LYS A 54 0.84 -19.97 -11.25
N TYR A 55 1.29 -19.80 -10.01
CA TYR A 55 1.13 -20.80 -8.96
C TYR A 55 -0.34 -20.94 -8.55
N ILE A 56 -1.06 -19.83 -8.36
CA ILE A 56 -2.49 -19.85 -8.02
C ILE A 56 -3.30 -20.45 -9.17
N ALA A 57 -3.00 -20.04 -10.41
CA ALA A 57 -3.69 -20.55 -11.60
C ALA A 57 -3.54 -22.07 -11.75
N SER A 58 -2.35 -22.60 -11.48
CA SER A 58 -2.05 -24.04 -11.60
C SER A 58 -2.57 -24.85 -10.41
N SER A 59 -2.32 -24.41 -9.19
CA SER A 59 -2.63 -25.19 -7.98
C SER A 59 -4.06 -25.01 -7.49
N ARG A 60 -4.76 -23.96 -7.96
CA ARG A 60 -6.11 -23.61 -7.53
C ARG A 60 -6.22 -23.34 -6.02
N VAL A 61 -5.11 -22.98 -5.37
CA VAL A 61 -5.09 -22.61 -3.94
C VAL A 61 -4.27 -21.34 -3.73
N PHE A 62 -4.64 -20.56 -2.73
CA PHE A 62 -3.84 -19.45 -2.25
C PHE A 62 -4.02 -19.23 -0.75
N THR A 63 -3.03 -18.61 -0.13
CA THR A 63 -3.10 -18.13 1.26
C THR A 63 -2.96 -16.61 1.29
N VAL A 64 -3.55 -15.99 2.31
CA VAL A 64 -3.46 -14.56 2.58
C VAL A 64 -2.95 -14.38 4.00
N SER A 65 -1.71 -13.92 4.16
CA SER A 65 -1.15 -13.52 5.46
C SER A 65 -1.31 -12.01 5.64
N ILE A 66 -2.08 -11.61 6.64
CA ILE A 66 -2.37 -10.21 6.97
C ILE A 66 -1.18 -9.63 7.72
N LEU A 67 -0.47 -8.66 7.13
CA LEU A 67 0.73 -8.12 7.75
C LEU A 67 0.40 -7.20 8.91
N SER A 68 1.15 -7.34 10.00
CA SER A 68 1.16 -6.39 11.12
C SER A 68 1.70 -5.04 10.67
N ARG A 69 1.20 -3.96 11.27
CA ARG A 69 1.76 -2.61 11.15
C ARG A 69 3.26 -2.56 11.46
N PHE A 70 3.76 -3.48 12.29
CA PHE A 70 5.18 -3.57 12.65
C PHE A 70 6.05 -4.32 11.63
N ALA A 71 5.47 -4.96 10.60
CA ALA A 71 6.22 -5.77 9.63
C ALA A 71 7.39 -4.99 8.99
N PRO A 72 8.63 -5.50 9.02
CA PRO A 72 9.79 -4.74 8.59
C PRO A 72 9.82 -4.56 7.07
N MET A 73 10.45 -3.48 6.60
CA MET A 73 10.60 -3.21 5.16
C MET A 73 11.44 -4.27 4.44
N THR A 74 12.29 -5.00 5.16
CA THR A 74 13.04 -6.14 4.63
C THR A 74 12.11 -7.27 4.19
N LEU A 75 11.12 -7.63 5.02
CA LEU A 75 10.12 -8.65 4.70
C LEU A 75 9.25 -8.19 3.51
N ILE A 76 8.72 -6.97 3.58
CA ILE A 76 7.90 -6.39 2.51
C ILE A 76 8.71 -6.32 1.21
N GLY A 77 9.97 -5.93 1.27
CA GLY A 77 10.84 -5.84 0.11
C GLY A 77 11.16 -7.19 -0.52
N LYS A 78 11.38 -8.22 0.31
CA LYS A 78 11.59 -9.61 -0.11
C LYS A 78 10.40 -10.14 -0.92
N PHE A 79 9.17 -9.90 -0.47
CA PHE A 79 7.97 -10.40 -1.16
C PHE A 79 7.41 -9.43 -2.21
N GLY A 80 7.74 -8.14 -2.14
CA GLY A 80 7.19 -7.10 -3.02
C GLY A 80 8.06 -6.77 -4.23
N PHE A 81 9.40 -6.82 -4.09
CA PHE A 81 10.33 -6.37 -5.15
C PHE A 81 11.29 -7.44 -5.64
N LYS A 82 11.21 -8.66 -5.13
CA LYS A 82 11.99 -9.81 -5.61
C LYS A 82 11.09 -10.90 -6.18
N SER A 83 11.49 -11.43 -7.32
CA SER A 83 10.78 -12.51 -8.00
C SER A 83 11.22 -13.86 -7.43
N GLY A 84 10.26 -14.75 -7.19
CA GLY A 84 10.54 -16.13 -6.77
C GLY A 84 11.18 -17.00 -7.85
N ARG A 85 11.36 -16.44 -9.06
CA ARG A 85 12.16 -17.07 -10.13
C ARG A 85 13.65 -16.93 -9.87
N ASP A 86 14.06 -15.88 -9.15
CA ASP A 86 15.45 -15.51 -8.96
C ASP A 86 15.95 -15.87 -7.56
N ILE A 87 15.07 -15.82 -6.56
CA ILE A 87 15.40 -16.15 -5.17
C ILE A 87 14.33 -17.05 -4.55
N ASP A 88 14.76 -17.92 -3.63
CA ASP A 88 13.83 -18.59 -2.72
C ASP A 88 13.47 -17.63 -1.58
N LYS A 89 12.22 -17.13 -1.61
CA LYS A 89 11.73 -16.19 -0.60
C LYS A 89 11.41 -16.88 0.73
N PHE A 90 11.18 -18.19 0.73
CA PHE A 90 10.73 -18.96 1.89
C PHE A 90 11.86 -19.65 2.64
N ALA A 91 13.05 -19.79 2.03
CA ALA A 91 14.23 -20.39 2.66
C ALA A 91 14.50 -19.87 4.08
N ASP A 92 14.44 -18.54 4.25
CA ASP A 92 14.68 -17.87 5.55
C ASP A 92 13.47 -17.03 5.98
N THR A 93 12.25 -17.52 5.78
CA THR A 93 11.04 -16.82 6.24
C THR A 93 10.19 -17.76 7.07
N GLY A 94 9.81 -17.33 8.28
CA GLY A 94 8.98 -18.12 9.18
C GLY A 94 7.62 -18.41 8.56
N HIS A 95 7.41 -19.66 8.14
CA HIS A 95 6.17 -20.11 7.51
C HIS A 95 5.79 -21.51 7.96
N ARG A 96 4.52 -21.86 7.80
CA ARG A 96 4.02 -23.24 7.92
C ARG A 96 3.32 -23.64 6.65
N MET A 97 3.23 -24.95 6.39
CA MET A 97 2.37 -25.45 5.33
C MET A 97 0.93 -25.50 5.84
N GLY A 98 0.02 -24.98 5.02
CA GLY A 98 -1.41 -24.98 5.27
C GLY A 98 -2.07 -26.33 4.99
N THR A 99 -3.36 -26.45 5.32
CA THR A 99 -4.17 -27.65 5.02
C THR A 99 -4.34 -27.86 3.51
N THR A 100 -4.37 -26.75 2.75
CA THR A 100 -4.32 -26.75 1.28
C THR A 100 -2.95 -27.12 0.71
N GLY A 101 -1.93 -27.17 1.57
CA GLY A 101 -0.52 -27.33 1.23
C GLY A 101 0.10 -26.11 0.54
N ALA A 102 -0.55 -24.95 0.51
CA ALA A 102 0.12 -23.68 0.23
C ALA A 102 0.76 -23.13 1.52
N PRO A 103 1.85 -22.33 1.44
CA PRO A 103 2.51 -21.84 2.66
C PRO A 103 1.73 -20.68 3.28
N VAL A 104 1.68 -20.62 4.60
CA VAL A 104 1.21 -19.46 5.37
C VAL A 104 2.43 -18.80 6.00
N VAL A 105 2.68 -17.54 5.66
CA VAL A 105 3.73 -16.75 6.33
C VAL A 105 3.22 -16.36 7.71
N LEU A 106 4.01 -16.64 8.74
CA LEU A 106 3.67 -16.36 10.14
C LEU A 106 4.44 -15.14 10.66
N GLU A 107 5.62 -14.88 10.10
CA GLU A 107 6.46 -13.75 10.48
C GLU A 107 5.72 -12.42 10.27
N ASN A 108 5.62 -11.61 11.33
CA ASN A 108 4.95 -10.31 11.33
C ASN A 108 3.52 -10.34 10.73
N THR A 109 2.79 -11.42 10.97
CA THR A 109 1.43 -11.64 10.47
C THR A 109 0.45 -11.67 11.65
N VAL A 110 -0.70 -11.00 11.51
CA VAL A 110 -1.72 -10.87 12.58
C VAL A 110 -2.83 -11.92 12.46
N GLY A 111 -3.04 -12.42 11.25
CA GLY A 111 -3.99 -13.49 10.95
C GLY A 111 -3.81 -13.98 9.52
N TYR A 112 -4.40 -15.12 9.19
CA TYR A 112 -4.32 -15.68 7.85
C TYR A 112 -5.64 -16.29 7.39
N LEU A 113 -5.76 -16.44 6.07
CA LEU A 113 -6.81 -17.21 5.42
C LEU A 113 -6.19 -18.14 4.39
N GLU A 114 -6.65 -19.38 4.34
CA GLU A 114 -6.39 -20.35 3.28
C GLU A 114 -7.62 -20.48 2.38
N CYS A 115 -7.41 -20.49 1.08
CA CYS A 115 -8.48 -20.47 0.10
C CYS A 115 -8.27 -21.50 -1.01
N GLU A 116 -9.35 -22.19 -1.35
CA GLU A 116 -9.48 -22.95 -2.59
C GLU A 116 -10.18 -22.09 -3.63
N VAL A 117 -9.59 -21.95 -4.81
CA VAL A 117 -10.13 -21.09 -5.87
C VAL A 117 -11.41 -21.70 -6.41
N LEU A 118 -12.50 -20.93 -6.34
CA LEU A 118 -13.80 -21.24 -6.95
C LEU A 118 -13.81 -20.79 -8.40
N SER A 119 -13.44 -19.54 -8.66
CA SER A 119 -13.45 -18.95 -10.00
C SER A 119 -12.29 -17.99 -10.21
N ALA A 120 -11.99 -17.72 -11.48
CA ALA A 120 -10.95 -16.79 -11.88
C ALA A 120 -11.49 -15.93 -13.01
N THR A 121 -11.46 -14.61 -12.82
CA THR A 121 -11.98 -13.64 -13.79
C THR A 121 -10.83 -12.86 -14.39
N ASP A 122 -10.74 -12.87 -15.72
CA ASP A 122 -9.79 -12.05 -16.47
C ASP A 122 -10.25 -10.58 -16.45
N VAL A 123 -9.37 -9.68 -16.02
CA VAL A 123 -9.64 -8.23 -15.96
C VAL A 123 -8.52 -7.43 -16.64
N GLY A 124 -7.93 -8.00 -17.71
CA GLY A 124 -6.87 -7.37 -18.49
C GLY A 124 -5.48 -7.75 -17.99
N THR A 125 -4.79 -6.85 -17.29
CA THR A 125 -3.42 -7.11 -16.79
C THR A 125 -3.38 -8.06 -15.59
N HIS A 126 -4.51 -8.23 -14.92
CA HIS A 126 -4.66 -9.06 -13.72
C HIS A 126 -5.71 -10.15 -13.93
N THR A 127 -5.66 -11.14 -13.06
CA THR A 127 -6.76 -12.08 -12.83
C THR A 127 -7.26 -11.86 -11.41
N VAL A 128 -8.57 -11.74 -11.25
CA VAL A 128 -9.23 -11.77 -9.94
C VAL A 128 -9.54 -13.23 -9.64
N PHE A 129 -8.88 -13.79 -8.64
CA PHE A 129 -9.18 -15.11 -8.12
C PHE A 129 -10.17 -14.98 -6.97
N ILE A 130 -11.28 -15.71 -7.07
CA ILE A 130 -12.27 -15.82 -6.00
C ILE A 130 -12.09 -17.18 -5.37
N GLY A 131 -11.81 -17.21 -4.06
CA GLY A 131 -11.60 -18.44 -3.30
C GLY A 131 -12.58 -18.61 -2.15
N LYS A 132 -12.97 -19.86 -1.90
CA LYS A 132 -13.68 -20.25 -0.67
C LYS A 132 -12.65 -20.37 0.44
N VAL A 133 -12.91 -19.74 1.58
CA VAL A 133 -12.06 -19.90 2.77
C VAL A 133 -12.27 -21.30 3.33
N VAL A 134 -11.18 -22.05 3.48
CA VAL A 134 -11.20 -23.44 3.99
C VAL A 134 -10.50 -23.58 5.34
N ASP A 135 -9.61 -22.64 5.68
CA ASP A 135 -8.98 -22.51 6.98
C ASP A 135 -8.64 -21.04 7.24
N CYS A 136 -8.66 -20.60 8.49
CA CYS A 136 -8.26 -19.25 8.89
C CYS A 136 -8.04 -19.19 10.40
N ASP A 137 -7.16 -18.30 10.84
CA ASP A 137 -6.94 -18.07 12.27
C ASP A 137 -6.36 -16.68 12.55
N VAL A 138 -6.44 -16.27 13.81
CA VAL A 138 -5.80 -15.07 14.36
C VAL A 138 -4.50 -15.47 15.04
N LEU A 139 -3.39 -14.83 14.65
CA LEU A 139 -2.06 -15.12 15.17
C LEU A 139 -1.61 -14.15 16.26
N GLY A 140 -2.28 -13.00 16.41
CA GLY A 140 -2.05 -12.06 17.49
C GLY A 140 -2.83 -10.75 17.35
N ASP A 141 -2.74 -9.91 18.38
CA ASP A 141 -3.58 -8.71 18.53
C ASP A 141 -2.96 -7.42 17.97
N ALA A 142 -1.82 -7.53 17.27
CA ALA A 142 -1.19 -6.36 16.67
C ALA A 142 -2.08 -5.77 15.57
N GLU A 143 -2.02 -4.46 15.38
CA GLU A 143 -2.83 -3.80 14.37
C GLU A 143 -2.41 -4.21 12.94
N PRO A 144 -3.34 -4.54 12.02
CA PRO A 144 -3.04 -4.77 10.61
C PRO A 144 -2.43 -3.54 9.93
N MET A 145 -1.52 -3.75 8.99
CA MET A 145 -0.96 -2.67 8.17
C MET A 145 -1.96 -2.23 7.10
N THR A 146 -2.27 -0.93 7.06
CA THR A 146 -2.96 -0.32 5.93
C THR A 146 -1.97 0.10 4.84
N TYR A 147 -2.43 0.09 3.60
CA TYR A 147 -1.65 0.56 2.46
C TYR A 147 -1.35 2.07 2.56
N ALA A 148 -2.26 2.86 3.16
CA ALA A 148 -2.01 4.26 3.46
C ALA A 148 -0.82 4.42 4.41
N TYR A 149 -0.80 3.69 5.53
CA TYR A 149 0.31 3.70 6.49
C TYR A 149 1.64 3.26 5.83
N TYR A 150 1.59 2.24 4.98
CA TYR A 150 2.76 1.78 4.21
C TYR A 150 3.39 2.91 3.37
N HIS A 151 2.58 3.72 2.69
CA HIS A 151 3.07 4.84 1.88
C HIS A 151 3.48 6.05 2.73
N THR A 152 2.65 6.49 3.66
CA THR A 152 2.85 7.76 4.36
C THR A 152 3.88 7.68 5.48
N VAL A 153 3.95 6.55 6.18
CA VAL A 153 4.83 6.37 7.35
C VAL A 153 6.06 5.55 7.01
N LYS A 154 5.90 4.49 6.20
CA LYS A 154 7.01 3.58 5.85
C LYS A 154 7.75 3.96 4.57
N GLY A 155 7.35 5.03 3.88
CA GLY A 155 7.97 5.45 2.61
C GLY A 155 7.90 4.36 1.54
N GLY A 156 6.90 3.51 1.62
CA GLY A 156 6.70 2.37 0.74
C GLY A 156 6.51 2.77 -0.72
N LYS A 157 6.87 1.88 -1.65
CA LYS A 157 6.65 2.06 -3.08
C LYS A 157 5.79 0.94 -3.63
N SER A 158 5.02 1.23 -4.66
CA SER A 158 4.22 0.21 -5.34
C SER A 158 5.07 -0.45 -6.42
N PRO A 159 5.19 -1.78 -6.47
CA PRO A 159 5.76 -2.47 -7.62
C PRO A 159 4.97 -2.17 -8.90
N LYS A 160 5.61 -2.20 -10.06
CA LYS A 160 4.96 -1.96 -11.37
C LYS A 160 3.79 -2.91 -11.66
N THR A 161 3.80 -4.07 -11.04
CA THR A 161 2.78 -5.10 -11.20
C THR A 161 1.66 -5.01 -10.17
N ALA A 162 1.63 -4.00 -9.29
CA ALA A 162 0.53 -3.79 -8.36
C ALA A 162 -0.69 -3.15 -9.08
N PRO A 163 -1.94 -3.51 -8.74
CA PRO A 163 -3.14 -2.86 -9.29
C PRO A 163 -3.17 -1.34 -9.03
N THR A 164 -2.55 -0.93 -7.93
CA THR A 164 -2.44 0.47 -7.49
C THR A 164 -1.17 1.17 -7.98
N TYR A 165 -0.41 0.55 -8.89
CA TYR A 165 0.73 1.22 -9.50
C TYR A 165 0.26 2.37 -10.38
N VAL A 166 0.86 3.53 -10.18
CA VAL A 166 0.74 4.66 -11.10
C VAL A 166 2.14 4.89 -11.65
N GLN A 167 2.28 4.84 -12.97
CA GLN A 167 3.52 5.24 -13.62
C GLN A 167 3.71 6.72 -13.34
N GLU A 168 4.74 7.06 -12.57
CA GLU A 168 5.17 8.45 -12.45
C GLU A 168 5.52 8.90 -13.87
N ASP A 169 4.77 9.85 -14.41
CA ASP A 169 5.18 10.56 -15.62
C ASP A 169 6.60 11.06 -15.35
N SER A 170 7.55 10.61 -16.15
CA SER A 170 8.91 11.10 -16.17
C SER A 170 8.94 12.53 -16.72
N ARG A 171 8.35 13.46 -15.96
CA ARG A 171 8.91 14.79 -15.82
C ARG A 171 9.79 14.71 -14.59
N PRO A 172 11.08 15.09 -14.67
CA PRO A 172 11.83 15.24 -13.44
C PRO A 172 11.03 16.18 -12.55
N ALA A 173 10.76 15.76 -11.31
CA ALA A 173 10.51 16.72 -10.26
C ALA A 173 11.83 17.49 -10.08
N GLY A 174 12.08 18.44 -10.99
CA GLY A 174 12.72 19.68 -10.58
C GLY A 174 11.89 20.25 -9.44
N PRO A 175 12.47 21.05 -8.55
CA PRO A 175 11.76 21.58 -7.39
C PRO A 175 10.45 22.18 -7.87
N VAL A 176 9.33 21.51 -7.53
CA VAL A 176 8.01 22.10 -7.74
C VAL A 176 7.96 23.17 -6.68
N ASP A 177 8.20 24.40 -7.11
CA ASP A 177 7.91 25.57 -6.32
C ASP A 177 6.43 25.55 -5.98
N THR A 178 6.09 24.97 -4.83
CA THR A 178 4.70 24.88 -4.36
C THR A 178 4.19 26.24 -3.87
N GLY A 179 5.06 27.26 -3.83
CA GLY A 179 4.78 28.57 -3.24
C GLY A 179 4.48 28.50 -1.74
N LYS A 180 4.68 27.34 -1.09
CA LYS A 180 4.39 27.15 0.34
C LYS A 180 5.56 27.62 1.19
N TYR A 181 5.22 28.16 2.35
CA TYR A 181 6.17 28.73 3.29
C TYR A 181 5.90 28.20 4.68
N VAL A 182 6.93 27.77 5.40
CA VAL A 182 6.84 27.34 6.79
C VAL A 182 7.38 28.43 7.70
N CYS A 183 6.65 28.73 8.76
CA CYS A 183 7.11 29.60 9.83
C CYS A 183 8.23 28.91 10.60
N ASN A 184 9.41 29.52 10.64
CA ASN A 184 10.58 28.98 11.34
C ASN A 184 10.40 28.97 12.87
N ALA A 185 9.48 29.78 13.40
CA ALA A 185 9.25 29.90 14.84
C ALA A 185 8.28 28.84 15.40
N CYS A 186 7.21 28.50 14.67
CA CYS A 186 6.16 27.58 15.16
C CYS A 186 5.85 26.40 14.24
N GLY A 187 6.43 26.35 13.04
CA GLY A 187 6.22 25.26 12.08
C GLY A 187 4.90 25.32 11.31
N TRP A 188 4.09 26.37 11.48
CA TRP A 188 2.87 26.56 10.70
C TRP A 188 3.18 26.79 9.22
N VAL A 189 2.43 26.15 8.33
CA VAL A 189 2.64 26.20 6.88
C VAL A 189 1.58 27.08 6.22
N TYR A 190 2.03 28.14 5.54
CA TYR A 190 1.22 28.93 4.62
C TYR A 190 1.07 28.18 3.30
N ASP A 191 -0.17 27.90 2.90
CA ASP A 191 -0.51 27.35 1.59
C ASP A 191 -1.22 28.41 0.73
N PRO A 192 -0.62 28.89 -0.38
CA PRO A 192 -1.27 29.82 -1.29
C PRO A 192 -2.62 29.34 -1.78
N ALA A 193 -2.84 28.03 -1.92
CA ALA A 193 -4.11 27.48 -2.39
C ALA A 193 -5.24 27.66 -1.36
N GLU A 194 -4.91 27.74 -0.07
CA GLU A 194 -5.86 27.92 1.03
C GLU A 194 -5.98 29.39 1.46
N GLY A 195 -4.89 30.16 1.36
CA GLY A 195 -4.82 31.51 1.91
C GLY A 195 -4.97 31.51 3.44
N VAL A 196 -5.37 32.65 4.03
CA VAL A 196 -5.75 32.75 5.44
C VAL A 196 -6.97 33.68 5.57
N PRO A 197 -8.19 33.22 5.19
CA PRO A 197 -9.38 34.07 5.15
C PRO A 197 -9.71 34.74 6.49
N GLN A 198 -9.32 34.11 7.61
CA GLN A 198 -9.56 34.60 8.97
C GLN A 198 -8.86 35.94 9.26
N ILE A 199 -7.77 36.23 8.54
CA ILE A 199 -7.04 37.49 8.61
C ILE A 199 -7.07 38.26 7.27
N GLY A 200 -8.03 37.93 6.40
CA GLY A 200 -8.28 38.66 5.16
C GLY A 200 -7.39 38.27 3.98
N ILE A 201 -6.67 37.14 4.04
CA ILE A 201 -5.86 36.64 2.91
C ILE A 201 -6.69 35.63 2.12
N ALA A 202 -7.02 35.98 0.88
CA ALA A 202 -7.85 35.12 0.02
C ALA A 202 -7.07 33.87 -0.43
N PRO A 203 -7.77 32.73 -0.66
CA PRO A 203 -7.21 31.59 -1.36
C PRO A 203 -6.69 32.01 -2.74
N GLY A 204 -5.55 31.46 -3.14
CA GLY A 204 -4.81 31.82 -4.35
C GLY A 204 -3.76 32.93 -4.18
N THR A 205 -3.64 33.55 -2.99
CA THR A 205 -2.64 34.61 -2.74
C THR A 205 -1.25 33.99 -2.58
N ARG A 206 -0.27 34.40 -3.39
CA ARG A 206 1.12 33.90 -3.23
C ARG A 206 1.77 34.50 -1.99
N PHE A 207 2.73 33.79 -1.38
CA PHE A 207 3.41 34.29 -0.19
C PHE A 207 4.16 35.60 -0.46
N GLU A 208 4.73 35.74 -1.65
CA GLU A 208 5.41 36.95 -2.11
C GLU A 208 4.44 38.15 -2.19
N ASP A 209 3.18 37.90 -2.56
CA ASP A 209 2.13 38.92 -2.69
C ASP A 209 1.47 39.30 -1.35
N LEU A 210 1.84 38.62 -0.25
CA LEU A 210 1.33 38.99 1.07
C LEU A 210 1.80 40.41 1.47
N PRO A 211 0.98 41.18 2.20
CA PRO A 211 1.41 42.48 2.74
C PRO A 211 2.69 42.36 3.57
N GLU A 212 3.53 43.41 3.60
CA GLU A 212 4.70 43.44 4.50
C GLU A 212 4.32 43.35 5.98
N THR A 213 3.09 43.75 6.31
CA THR A 213 2.49 43.65 7.64
C THR A 213 2.00 42.25 8.00
N PHE A 214 2.16 41.26 7.12
CA PHE A 214 1.79 39.88 7.39
C PHE A 214 2.58 39.30 8.57
N THR A 215 1.86 38.73 9.53
CA THR A 215 2.42 37.95 10.63
C THR A 215 1.80 36.57 10.68
N CYS A 216 2.56 35.60 11.20
CA CYS A 216 2.07 34.24 11.40
C CYS A 216 0.82 34.24 12.30
N PRO A 217 -0.30 33.63 11.89
CA PRO A 217 -1.52 33.61 12.69
C PRO A 217 -1.39 32.78 13.99
N ILE A 218 -0.33 31.98 14.12
CA ILE A 218 -0.09 31.11 15.28
C ILE A 218 0.81 31.77 16.32
N CYS A 219 1.94 32.35 15.90
CA CYS A 219 2.96 32.87 16.81
C CYS A 219 3.33 34.34 16.59
N ASN A 220 2.67 35.01 15.64
CA ASN A 220 2.92 36.41 15.28
C ASN A 220 4.34 36.71 14.75
N ALA A 221 5.09 35.69 14.35
CA ALA A 221 6.37 35.84 13.66
C ALA A 221 6.22 36.64 12.35
N ALA A 222 7.23 37.44 12.02
CA ALA A 222 7.18 38.32 10.85
C ALA A 222 7.33 37.53 9.53
N LYS A 223 6.92 38.13 8.41
CA LYS A 223 6.99 37.52 7.07
C LYS A 223 8.41 37.04 6.69
N ASN A 224 9.47 37.67 7.21
CA ASN A 224 10.87 37.29 6.97
C ASN A 224 11.32 36.06 7.78
N GLU A 225 10.53 35.58 8.73
CA GLU A 225 10.80 34.38 9.52
C GLU A 225 10.18 33.12 8.90
N PHE A 226 9.90 33.15 7.60
CA PHE A 226 9.36 32.03 6.87
C PHE A 226 10.40 31.49 5.86
N SER A 227 10.48 30.17 5.76
CA SER A 227 11.29 29.48 4.77
C SER A 227 10.40 28.82 3.72
N LYS A 228 10.83 28.85 2.47
CA LYS A 228 10.14 28.19 1.36
C LYS A 228 10.25 26.66 1.49
N VAL A 229 9.17 25.94 1.18
CA VAL A 229 9.06 24.46 1.29
C VAL A 229 8.84 23.81 -0.06
#